data_AF-A0A2E4C9W5-F1
#
_entry.id   AF-A0A2E4C9W5-F1
#
_cell.length_a   1.000
_cell.length_b   1.000
_cell.length_c   1.000
_cell.angle_alpha   90.00
_cell.angle_beta   90.00
_cell.angle_gamma   90.00
#
_symmetry.space_group_name_H-M   'P 1'
#
loop_
_entity.id
_entity.type
_entity.pdbx_description
1 polymer ?
#
loop_
_entity_poly.entity_id
_entity_poly.type
_entity_poly.pdbx_seq_one_letter_code
_entity_poly.pdbx_strand_id
1 'polypeptide(L)'
;MAVHKVLGIETEFGILHRNEGDSNPVAASSMIINAYVNGFLERRVGWDFEDEHPGLDARGFNEFDALAPEIETHLVNAVLTNGARYYVDHAHPELATPECTDAFQC
;
A
#
# COMPACT_ATOMS: atom_id res chain seq x y z
N MET A 1 14.99 29.25 -11.47
CA MET A 1 14.65 28.87 -10.08
C MET A 1 14.32 27.38 -10.07
N ALA A 2 14.77 26.64 -9.06
CA ALA A 2 14.33 25.27 -8.87
C ALA A 2 12.85 25.28 -8.42
N VAL A 3 12.04 24.41 -9.01
CA VAL A 3 10.64 24.22 -8.62
C VAL A 3 10.61 23.29 -7.41
N HIS A 4 9.95 23.67 -6.32
CA HIS A 4 9.72 22.76 -5.20
C HIS A 4 8.94 21.54 -5.67
N LYS A 5 9.47 20.35 -5.38
CA LYS A 5 8.83 19.08 -5.69
C LYS A 5 8.45 18.42 -4.38
N VAL A 6 7.22 17.95 -4.32
CA VAL A 6 6.81 16.97 -3.33
C VAL A 6 7.24 15.60 -3.86
N LEU A 7 7.88 14.81 -3.01
CA LEU A 7 8.51 13.54 -3.37
C LEU A 7 8.08 12.45 -2.36
N GLY A 8 8.20 11.19 -2.76
CA GLY A 8 8.04 10.03 -1.90
C GLY A 8 8.76 8.83 -2.52
N ILE A 9 9.04 7.80 -1.72
CA ILE A 9 9.68 6.56 -2.16
C ILE A 9 8.76 5.40 -1.83
N GLU A 10 8.52 4.57 -2.84
CA GLU A 10 7.82 3.30 -2.74
C GLU A 10 8.87 2.19 -2.80
N THR A 11 8.87 1.29 -1.81
CA THR A 11 9.84 0.19 -1.75
C THR A 11 9.12 -1.13 -1.50
N GLU A 12 9.08 -1.96 -2.54
CA GLU A 12 8.67 -3.36 -2.45
C GLU A 12 9.83 -4.21 -1.92
N PHE A 13 9.58 -4.95 -0.84
CA PHE A 13 10.58 -5.83 -0.25
C PHE A 13 10.44 -7.26 -0.78
N GLY A 14 11.57 -7.90 -1.06
CA GLY A 14 11.59 -9.34 -1.29
C GLY A 14 11.26 -10.09 0.00
N ILE A 15 10.33 -11.04 -0.05
CA ILE A 15 9.94 -11.86 1.11
C ILE A 15 10.15 -13.35 0.83
N LEU A 16 10.62 -14.08 1.85
CA LEU A 16 10.84 -15.52 1.78
C LEU A 16 10.56 -16.14 3.16
N HIS A 17 9.63 -17.09 3.23
CA HIS A 17 9.48 -17.91 4.43
C HIS A 17 10.49 -19.07 4.39
N ARG A 18 11.45 -19.07 5.31
CA ARG A 18 12.52 -20.07 5.36
C ARG A 18 11.98 -21.43 5.82
N ASN A 19 12.56 -22.50 5.26
CA ASN A 19 12.26 -23.90 5.62
C ASN A 19 10.82 -24.35 5.37
N GLU A 20 10.05 -23.60 4.58
CA GLU A 20 8.71 -23.97 4.15
C GLU A 20 8.70 -24.25 2.64
N GLY A 21 8.20 -25.41 2.23
CA GLY A 21 8.19 -25.83 0.83
C GLY A 21 7.12 -25.16 -0.03
N ASP A 22 6.08 -24.62 0.61
CA ASP A 22 4.96 -23.93 -0.05
C ASP A 22 4.78 -22.55 0.57
N SER A 23 5.76 -21.68 0.34
CA SER A 23 5.73 -20.30 0.83
C SER A 23 4.77 -19.48 -0.02
N ASN A 24 3.65 -19.05 0.57
CA ASN A 24 2.76 -18.07 -0.04
C ASN A 24 3.27 -16.65 0.30
N PRO A 25 3.82 -15.90 -0.67
CA PRO A 25 4.40 -14.58 -0.41
C PRO A 25 3.34 -13.54 -0.05
N VAL A 26 2.13 -13.63 -0.61
CA VAL A 26 1.00 -12.75 -0.26
C VAL A 26 0.63 -12.92 1.22
N ALA A 27 0.53 -14.18 1.68
CA ALA A 27 0.21 -14.49 3.08
C ALA A 27 1.35 -14.06 4.03
N ALA A 28 2.61 -14.27 3.63
CA ALA A 28 3.76 -13.84 4.41
C ALA A 28 3.82 -12.30 4.55
N SER A 29 3.54 -11.57 3.47
CA SER A 29 3.45 -10.11 3.45
C SER A 29 2.31 -9.62 4.34
N SER A 30 1.13 -10.24 4.22
CA SER A 30 -0.03 -9.95 5.08
C SER A 30 0.29 -10.15 6.57
N MET A 31 1.06 -11.19 6.90
CA MET A 31 1.42 -11.52 8.28
C MET A 31 2.32 -10.44 8.90
N ILE A 32 3.38 -10.00 8.21
CA ILE A 32 4.32 -9.02 8.77
C ILE A 32 3.66 -7.64 8.94
N ILE A 33 2.82 -7.24 7.99
CA ILE A 33 2.10 -5.96 8.08
C ILE A 33 1.06 -6.00 9.18
N ASN A 34 0.25 -7.07 9.27
CA ASN A 34 -0.68 -7.23 10.38
C ASN A 34 0.02 -7.25 11.74
N ALA A 35 1.20 -7.87 11.86
CA ALA A 35 1.95 -7.87 13.11
C ALA A 35 2.33 -6.44 13.53
N TYR A 36 2.76 -5.60 12.59
CA TYR A 36 3.06 -4.20 12.86
C TYR A 36 1.80 -3.41 13.25
N VAL A 37 0.73 -3.53 12.45
CA VAL A 37 -0.53 -2.80 12.65
C VAL A 37 -1.17 -3.15 14.00
N ASN A 38 -1.23 -4.43 14.35
CA ASN A 38 -1.82 -4.87 15.63
C ASN A 38 -0.91 -4.60 16.83
N GLY A 39 0.41 -4.52 16.63
CA GLY A 39 1.38 -4.32 17.71
C GLY A 39 1.66 -2.86 18.04
N PHE A 40 1.58 -1.96 17.06
CA PHE A 40 2.11 -0.59 17.19
C PHE A 40 1.14 0.53 16.79
N LEU A 41 0.05 0.23 16.07
CA LEU A 41 -0.92 1.27 15.67
C LEU A 41 -2.13 1.27 16.61
N GLU A 42 -2.22 2.31 17.44
CA GLU A 42 -3.37 2.53 18.32
C GLU A 42 -4.63 2.99 17.57
N ARG A 43 -4.46 3.72 16.46
CA ARG A 43 -5.54 4.23 15.61
C ARG A 43 -5.35 3.78 14.18
N ARG A 44 -6.38 3.15 13.60
CA ARG A 44 -6.41 2.78 12.19
C ARG A 44 -7.06 3.90 11.40
N VAL A 45 -6.37 4.35 10.36
CA VAL A 45 -6.95 5.21 9.32
C VAL A 45 -7.46 4.27 8.24
N GLY A 46 -8.77 4.32 7.98
CA GLY A 46 -9.37 3.58 6.88
C GLY A 46 -9.04 4.24 5.55
N TRP A 47 -9.02 3.45 4.47
CA TRP A 47 -8.92 3.99 3.12
C TRP A 47 -10.22 4.73 2.78
N ASP A 48 -10.10 5.92 2.21
CA ASP A 48 -11.22 6.72 1.74
C ASP A 48 -11.23 6.69 0.21
N PHE A 49 -12.29 6.12 -0.37
CA PHE A 49 -12.48 6.07 -1.82
C PHE A 49 -13.45 7.15 -2.32
N GLU A 50 -13.96 8.06 -1.46
CA GLU A 50 -15.04 8.99 -1.82
C GLU A 50 -14.69 9.85 -3.06
N ASP A 51 -13.43 10.27 -3.19
CA ASP A 51 -12.95 11.12 -4.29
C ASP A 51 -12.21 10.34 -5.41
N GLU A 52 -11.96 9.04 -5.25
CA GLU A 52 -11.27 8.23 -6.26
C GLU A 52 -12.24 7.32 -7.01
N HIS A 53 -12.43 7.61 -8.29
CA HIS A 53 -13.23 6.78 -9.19
C HIS A 53 -12.31 6.19 -10.29
N PRO A 54 -11.50 5.16 -9.96
CA PRO A 54 -10.55 4.58 -10.92
C PRO A 54 -11.23 4.03 -12.19
N GLY A 55 -12.52 3.69 -12.12
CA GLY A 55 -13.30 3.29 -13.27
C GLY A 55 -13.86 4.41 -14.14
N LEU A 56 -13.80 5.67 -13.69
CA LEU A 56 -14.20 6.81 -14.50
C LEU A 56 -13.03 7.28 -15.35
N ASP A 57 -12.91 6.71 -16.54
CA ASP A 57 -11.94 7.17 -17.52
C ASP A 57 -12.32 8.56 -18.03
N ALA A 58 -11.36 9.49 -18.04
CA ALA A 58 -11.55 10.87 -18.51
C ALA A 58 -11.98 10.99 -19.98
N ARG A 59 -11.83 9.91 -20.77
CA ARG A 59 -12.29 9.80 -22.17
C ARG A 59 -13.77 9.39 -22.27
N GLY A 60 -14.45 9.14 -21.16
CA GLY A 60 -15.90 8.88 -21.08
C GLY A 60 -16.30 7.40 -21.11
N PHE A 61 -15.37 6.49 -20.82
CA PHE A 61 -15.64 5.05 -20.74
C PHE A 61 -15.60 4.59 -19.27
N ASN A 62 -16.47 3.66 -18.91
CA ASN A 62 -16.41 2.98 -17.62
C ASN A 62 -16.05 1.52 -17.87
N GLU A 63 -14.77 1.16 -17.70
CA GLU A 63 -14.29 -0.23 -17.91
C GLU A 63 -14.79 -1.19 -16.81
N PHE A 64 -15.23 -0.66 -15.65
CA PHE A 64 -15.46 -1.43 -14.44
C PHE A 64 -16.93 -1.79 -14.15
N ASP A 65 -17.89 -1.42 -15.00
CA ASP A 65 -19.27 -1.93 -14.87
C ASP A 65 -19.35 -3.46 -15.13
N ALA A 66 -18.27 -4.10 -15.60
CA ALA A 66 -18.23 -5.51 -15.98
C ALA A 66 -17.55 -6.45 -14.97
N LEU A 67 -16.87 -5.94 -13.95
CA LEU A 67 -16.12 -6.78 -13.00
C LEU A 67 -16.37 -6.30 -11.57
N ALA A 68 -16.87 -7.20 -10.73
CA ALA A 68 -16.91 -6.96 -9.29
C ALA A 68 -15.48 -6.62 -8.81
N PRO A 69 -15.30 -5.62 -7.94
CA PRO A 69 -13.98 -5.33 -7.40
C PRO A 69 -13.44 -6.62 -6.77
N GLU A 70 -12.27 -7.08 -7.22
CA GLU A 70 -11.52 -8.09 -6.49
C GLU A 70 -11.05 -7.42 -5.20
N ILE A 71 -11.92 -7.44 -4.19
CA ILE A 71 -11.55 -7.08 -2.83
C ILE A 71 -10.66 -8.23 -2.37
N GLU A 72 -9.36 -8.11 -2.60
CA GLU A 72 -8.36 -9.00 -2.01
C GLU A 72 -8.41 -8.78 -0.50
N THR A 73 -9.17 -9.63 0.20
CA THR A 73 -9.44 -9.57 1.64
C THR A 73 -8.19 -9.72 2.52
N HIS A 74 -7.05 -10.01 1.91
CA HIS A 74 -5.76 -10.18 2.57
C HIS A 74 -4.86 -8.93 2.46
N LEU A 75 -5.24 -7.93 1.65
CA LEU A 75 -4.48 -6.69 1.52
C LEU A 75 -4.63 -5.88 2.81
N VAL A 76 -3.66 -6.04 3.70
CA VAL A 76 -3.49 -5.14 4.83
C VAL A 76 -2.98 -3.82 4.27
N ASN A 77 -3.63 -2.73 4.63
CA ASN A 77 -3.24 -1.38 4.23
C ASN A 77 -3.37 -0.47 5.46
N ALA A 78 -2.26 0.16 5.85
CA ALA A 78 -2.23 1.00 7.02
C ALA A 78 -1.39 2.26 6.79
N VAL A 79 -1.93 3.39 7.25
CA VAL A 79 -1.16 4.62 7.41
C VAL A 79 -0.46 4.60 8.77
N LEU A 80 0.84 4.85 8.77
CA LEU A 80 1.71 4.86 9.94
C LEU A 80 1.71 6.24 10.62
N THR A 81 2.23 6.30 11.84
CA THR A 81 2.27 7.54 12.64
C THR A 81 3.15 8.65 12.05
N ASN A 82 4.08 8.30 11.17
CA ASN A 82 4.91 9.24 10.42
C ASN A 82 4.31 9.65 9.06
N GLY A 83 3.10 9.19 8.73
CA GLY A 83 2.44 9.45 7.45
C GLY A 83 2.80 8.46 6.33
N ALA A 84 3.71 7.51 6.56
CA ALA A 84 4.01 6.45 5.59
C ALA A 84 2.82 5.50 5.41
N ARG A 85 2.76 4.81 4.28
CA ARG A 85 1.83 3.70 4.04
C ARG A 85 2.58 2.38 4.11
N TYR A 86 2.08 1.43 4.88
CA TYR A 86 2.59 0.07 4.94
C TYR A 86 1.49 -0.90 4.52
N TYR A 87 1.69 -1.57 3.38
CA TYR A 87 0.65 -2.34 2.71
C TYR A 87 1.18 -3.53 1.92
N VAL A 88 0.32 -4.49 1.65
CA VAL A 88 0.65 -5.59 0.73
C VAL A 88 0.43 -5.06 -0.68
N ASP A 89 1.45 -5.15 -1.53
CA ASP A 89 1.29 -5.01 -2.98
C ASP A 89 1.55 -6.35 -3.64
N HIS A 90 0.48 -7.02 -4.05
CA HIS A 90 0.50 -8.37 -4.58
C HIS A 90 1.31 -9.35 -3.69
N ALA A 91 2.51 -9.74 -4.12
CA ALA A 91 3.38 -10.70 -3.41
C ALA A 91 4.32 -10.04 -2.41
N HIS A 92 4.37 -8.71 -2.34
CA HIS A 92 5.38 -7.95 -1.62
C HIS A 92 4.77 -7.19 -0.44
N PRO A 93 5.47 -7.11 0.71
CA PRO A 93 5.20 -6.06 1.67
C PRO A 93 5.88 -4.80 1.15
N GLU A 94 5.12 -3.73 1.07
CA GLU A 94 5.57 -2.45 0.54
C GLU A 94 5.45 -1.34 1.58
N LEU A 95 6.50 -0.51 1.65
CA LEU A 95 6.51 0.73 2.42
C LEU A 95 6.63 1.91 1.46
N ALA A 96 5.62 2.79 1.48
CA ALA A 96 5.67 4.10 0.84
C ALA A 96 5.93 5.18 1.89
N THR A 97 6.97 5.99 1.73
CA THR A 97 7.31 7.08 2.65
C THR A 97 6.21 8.15 2.66
N PRO A 98 6.09 8.98 3.71
CA PRO A 98 5.28 10.19 3.63
C PRO A 98 5.80 11.12 2.53
N GLU A 99 4.99 12.12 2.19
CA GLU A 99 5.38 13.20 1.31
C GLU A 99 6.52 14.03 1.91
N CYS A 100 7.59 14.20 1.14
CA CYS A 100 8.78 14.95 1.49
C CYS A 100 8.93 16.21 0.64
N THR A 101 9.60 17.23 1.17
CA THR A 101 9.81 18.52 0.48
C THR A 101 11.14 18.61 -0.27
N ASP A 102 12.02 17.63 -0.06
CA ASP A 102 13.29 17.46 -0.76
C ASP A 102 13.72 15.98 -0.72
N ALA A 103 14.72 15.62 -1.53
CA ALA A 103 15.16 14.23 -1.68
C ALA A 103 15.98 13.69 -0.49
N PHE A 104 16.46 14.54 0.41
CA PHE A 104 17.21 14.12 1.60
C PHE A 104 16.28 13.71 2.75
N GLN A 105 15.04 14.24 2.76
CA GLN A 105 14.01 13.84 3.71
C GLN A 105 13.38 12.48 3.41
N CYS A 106 13.48 12.01 2.15
CA CYS A 106 12.97 10.71 1.71
C CYS A 106 13.81 9.54 2.24
#